data_AF-A0A942J1Z8-F1
#
_entry.id   AF-A0A942J1Z8-F1
#
_cell.length_a   1.000
_cell.length_b   1.000
_cell.length_c   1.000
_cell.angle_alpha   90.00
_cell.angle_beta   90.00
_cell.angle_gamma   90.00
#
_symmetry.space_group_name_H-M   'P 1'
#
loop_
_entity.id
_entity.type
_entity.pdbx_description
1 polymer ?
#
loop_
_entity_poly.entity_id
_entity_poly.type
_entity_poly.pdbx_seq_one_letter_code
_entity_poly.pdbx_strand_id
1 'polypeptide(L)'
;MKQRILLVAVLTICLLFFWVESHPLAAARTRVFDLDPILRQQMSELNLFSMDEVLRSLEQEYAGFVPDLSITGIIEGLRGGEGQNSRQILANLSRFAFREVARQTSLLGRLLVLAILCALMKKLQDSLGANVGNIAYAVCFLVLVGVVLQSFSLLTQDVVDSVELMISLMYSLMPVLLSLLISLGAVGSAALLNPLIAATATTVSSIVATLVMPLLYFAGVLSLLNSFSDKLQVGKLSSLLKDVSIAIMGLSFTVFVGLSVVQGTAAGVADGIALRTAKYAVKNFVPVVGGLFADVFETVAGASLLLKNGIGIAGLLAVFILCAMPAIKVLVVVFIYRLAAAIIQPMGVNPVADALTNLAGILTVVAGALITVGIMFFILITVVIGTGNATLSIR
;
A
#
# COMPACT_ATOMS: atom_id res chain seq x y z
N MET A 1 -15.82 -2.21 15.60
CA MET A 1 -15.67 -2.98 14.34
C MET A 1 -14.68 -2.32 13.35
N LYS A 2 -14.80 -1.03 13.02
CA LYS A 2 -13.91 -0.32 12.05
C LYS A 2 -12.41 -0.28 12.44
N GLN A 3 -12.05 -0.15 13.73
CA GLN A 3 -10.65 -0.27 14.20
C GLN A 3 -10.08 -1.70 14.09
N ARG A 4 -10.92 -2.73 14.22
CA ARG A 4 -10.48 -4.14 14.10
C ARG A 4 -10.12 -4.47 12.65
N ILE A 5 -10.77 -3.88 11.66
CA ILE A 5 -10.50 -4.14 10.23
C ILE A 5 -9.15 -3.55 9.82
N LEU A 6 -8.82 -2.33 10.25
CA LEU A 6 -7.52 -1.71 9.98
C LEU A 6 -6.37 -2.48 10.68
N LEU A 7 -6.59 -2.87 11.94
CA LEU A 7 -5.62 -3.66 12.70
C LEU A 7 -5.43 -5.03 12.07
N VAL A 8 -6.51 -5.68 11.62
CA VAL A 8 -6.46 -6.95 10.88
C VAL A 8 -5.78 -6.77 9.52
N ALA A 9 -6.00 -5.66 8.81
CA ALA A 9 -5.37 -5.39 7.52
C ALA A 9 -3.86 -5.16 7.64
N VAL A 10 -3.44 -4.35 8.63
CA VAL A 10 -2.02 -4.14 8.96
C VAL A 10 -1.41 -5.43 9.51
N LEU A 11 -2.13 -6.20 10.34
CA LEU A 11 -1.70 -7.54 10.76
C LEU A 11 -1.60 -8.49 9.59
N THR A 12 -2.49 -8.45 8.60
CA THR A 12 -2.38 -9.32 7.42
C THR A 12 -1.21 -8.93 6.55
N ILE A 13 -0.90 -7.63 6.38
CA ILE A 13 0.32 -7.21 5.68
C ILE A 13 1.56 -7.64 6.48
N CYS A 14 1.59 -7.44 7.79
CA CYS A 14 2.71 -7.84 8.64
C CYS A 14 2.85 -9.37 8.69
N LEU A 15 1.75 -10.12 8.73
CA LEU A 15 1.73 -11.59 8.71
C LEU A 15 2.09 -12.13 7.34
N LEU A 16 1.68 -11.49 6.24
CA LEU A 16 2.10 -11.85 4.89
C LEU A 16 3.59 -11.57 4.69
N PHE A 17 4.09 -10.44 5.20
CA PHE A 17 5.52 -10.15 5.22
C PHE A 17 6.30 -11.16 6.07
N PHE A 18 5.84 -11.46 7.29
CA PHE A 18 6.42 -12.51 8.14
C PHE A 18 6.32 -13.91 7.53
N TRP A 19 5.27 -14.20 6.77
CA TRP A 19 5.08 -15.47 6.07
C TRP A 19 6.07 -15.60 4.90
N VAL A 20 6.29 -14.51 4.15
CA VAL A 20 7.33 -14.44 3.11
C VAL A 20 8.74 -14.53 3.73
N GLU A 21 8.97 -13.95 4.90
CA GLU A 21 10.26 -14.00 5.63
C GLU A 21 10.52 -15.37 6.28
N SER A 22 9.47 -16.09 6.69
CA SER A 22 9.58 -17.39 7.38
C SER A 22 9.64 -18.62 6.47
N HIS A 23 9.22 -18.50 5.21
CA HIS A 23 9.54 -19.51 4.19
C HIS A 23 10.82 -19.10 3.48
N PRO A 24 11.97 -19.76 3.74
CA PRO A 24 13.14 -19.54 2.90
C PRO A 24 12.74 -19.88 1.47
N LEU A 25 12.62 -18.85 0.62
CA LEU A 25 12.49 -19.01 -0.83
C LEU A 25 13.64 -19.91 -1.23
N ALA A 26 13.33 -21.16 -1.55
CA ALA A 26 14.27 -22.27 -1.59
C ALA A 26 15.60 -21.81 -2.22
N ALA A 27 16.62 -21.67 -1.37
CA ALA A 27 17.96 -21.39 -1.84
C ALA A 27 18.33 -22.58 -2.74
N ALA A 28 18.33 -22.33 -4.06
CA ALA A 28 18.73 -23.31 -5.05
C ALA A 28 20.22 -23.62 -4.79
N ARG A 29 20.47 -24.58 -3.92
CA ARG A 29 21.81 -25.10 -3.62
C ARG A 29 22.17 -26.12 -4.71
N THR A 30 22.15 -25.69 -5.96
CA THR A 30 22.67 -26.47 -7.08
C THR A 30 24.15 -26.12 -7.22
N ARG A 31 25.01 -27.03 -6.74
CA ARG A 31 26.38 -27.09 -7.25
C ARG A 31 26.29 -27.51 -8.72
N VAL A 32 26.99 -26.75 -9.55
CA VAL A 32 27.57 -27.02 -10.87
C VAL A 32 27.17 -25.89 -11.83
N PHE A 33 28.21 -25.26 -12.39
CA PHE A 33 28.29 -23.96 -13.07
C PHE A 33 28.27 -22.71 -12.18
N ASP A 34 29.21 -21.81 -12.48
CA ASP A 34 29.36 -20.51 -11.86
C ASP A 34 28.14 -19.64 -12.23
N LEU A 35 27.29 -19.35 -11.24
CA LEU A 35 26.01 -18.68 -11.44
C LEU A 35 26.17 -17.18 -11.72
N ASP A 36 27.29 -16.61 -11.26
CA ASP A 36 27.59 -15.18 -11.32
C ASP A 36 27.70 -14.59 -12.72
N PRO A 37 28.39 -15.20 -13.71
CA PRO A 37 28.43 -14.66 -15.07
C PRO A 37 27.05 -14.62 -15.73
N ILE A 38 26.23 -15.66 -15.55
CA ILE A 38 24.88 -15.76 -16.13
C ILE A 38 23.94 -14.73 -15.48
N LEU A 39 24.03 -14.58 -14.15
CA LEU A 39 23.21 -13.62 -13.41
C LEU A 39 23.55 -12.17 -13.77
N ARG A 40 24.84 -11.84 -13.95
CA ARG A 40 25.27 -10.51 -14.43
C ARG A 40 24.81 -10.23 -15.85
N GLN A 41 24.86 -11.22 -16.74
CA GLN A 41 24.38 -11.07 -18.10
C GLN A 41 22.87 -10.79 -18.13
N GLN A 42 22.06 -11.58 -17.43
CA GLN A 42 20.61 -11.37 -17.35
C GLN A 42 20.24 -10.02 -16.72
N MET A 43 20.97 -9.59 -15.68
CA MET A 43 20.76 -8.27 -15.06
C MET A 43 21.06 -7.11 -16.03
N SER A 44 22.03 -7.28 -16.94
CA SER A 44 22.35 -6.28 -17.97
C SER A 44 21.35 -6.22 -19.13
N GLU A 45 20.68 -7.35 -19.43
CA GLU A 45 19.65 -7.44 -20.48
C GLU A 45 18.28 -6.94 -19.99
N LEU A 46 18.02 -6.99 -18.69
CA LEU A 46 16.79 -6.47 -18.08
C LEU A 46 16.83 -4.94 -17.99
N ASN A 47 15.75 -4.29 -18.42
CA ASN A 47 15.58 -2.85 -18.24
C ASN A 47 15.14 -2.53 -16.80
N LEU A 48 16.10 -2.53 -15.87
CA LEU A 48 15.87 -2.23 -14.45
C LEU A 48 15.83 -0.72 -14.16
N PHE A 49 16.25 0.11 -15.11
CA PHE A 49 16.44 1.54 -14.93
C PHE A 49 15.18 2.26 -14.44
N SER A 50 14.02 1.97 -15.04
CA SER A 50 12.75 2.57 -14.64
C SER A 50 12.33 2.18 -13.22
N MET A 51 12.75 1.00 -12.75
CA MET A 51 12.42 0.53 -11.41
C MET A 51 13.34 1.18 -10.39
N ASP A 52 14.64 1.23 -10.67
CA ASP A 52 15.62 1.93 -9.84
C ASP A 52 15.27 3.42 -9.70
N GLU A 53 14.69 4.05 -10.74
CA GLU A 53 14.23 5.44 -10.68
C GLU A 53 13.07 5.63 -9.69
N VAL A 54 12.08 4.73 -9.70
CA VAL A 54 10.97 4.73 -8.72
C VAL A 54 11.48 4.39 -7.31
N LEU A 55 12.43 3.47 -7.16
CA LEU A 55 13.00 3.14 -5.86
C LEU A 55 13.82 4.31 -5.29
N ARG A 56 14.59 4.99 -6.13
CA ARG A 56 15.35 6.19 -5.74
C ARG A 56 14.46 7.36 -5.36
N SER A 57 13.34 7.57 -6.06
CA SER A 57 12.41 8.62 -5.67
C SER A 57 11.83 8.37 -4.27
N LEU A 58 11.56 7.11 -3.92
CA LEU A 58 11.13 6.73 -2.56
C LEU A 58 12.21 6.94 -1.51
N GLU A 59 13.45 6.53 -1.81
CA GLU A 59 14.59 6.77 -0.92
C GLU A 59 14.83 8.26 -0.70
N GLN A 60 14.67 9.08 -1.73
CA GLN A 60 14.83 10.53 -1.65
C GLN A 60 13.69 11.19 -0.87
N GLU A 61 12.44 10.76 -1.10
CA GLU A 61 11.26 11.31 -0.44
C GLU A 61 11.23 10.96 1.06
N TYR A 62 11.66 9.75 1.43
CA TYR A 62 11.64 9.23 2.80
C TYR A 62 13.04 9.00 3.38
N ALA A 63 14.00 9.82 2.95
CA ALA A 63 15.41 9.73 3.34
C ALA A 63 15.59 9.62 4.86
N GLY A 64 16.31 8.59 5.30
CA GLY A 64 16.58 8.30 6.70
C GLY A 64 15.53 7.44 7.43
N PHE A 65 14.41 7.09 6.77
CA PHE A 65 13.43 6.12 7.29
C PHE A 65 13.29 4.87 6.43
N VAL A 66 13.73 4.95 5.18
CA VAL A 66 13.71 3.84 4.23
C VAL A 66 15.10 3.20 4.18
N PRO A 67 15.22 1.86 4.28
CA PRO A 67 16.48 1.17 4.05
C PRO A 67 16.90 1.26 2.58
N ASP A 68 18.15 0.90 2.27
CA ASP A 68 18.59 0.75 0.88
C ASP A 68 17.70 -0.29 0.17
N LEU A 69 16.97 0.18 -0.84
CA LEU A 69 16.06 -0.58 -1.67
C LEU A 69 16.77 -1.13 -2.91
N SER A 70 18.09 -0.95 -3.03
CA SER A 70 18.85 -1.41 -4.19
C SER A 70 18.62 -2.90 -4.49
N ILE A 71 18.26 -3.18 -5.74
CA ILE A 71 18.01 -4.55 -6.23
C ILE A 71 19.25 -5.42 -5.99
N THR A 72 20.44 -4.87 -6.22
CA THR A 72 21.73 -5.53 -5.99
C THR A 72 21.94 -5.88 -4.51
N GLY A 73 21.65 -4.95 -3.58
CA GLY A 73 21.78 -5.21 -2.16
C GLY A 73 20.81 -6.29 -1.67
N ILE A 74 19.59 -6.32 -2.21
CA ILE A 74 18.58 -7.34 -1.87
C ILE A 74 19.01 -8.73 -2.41
N ILE A 75 19.54 -8.81 -3.62
CA ILE A 75 20.03 -10.07 -4.20
C ILE A 75 21.25 -10.60 -3.42
N GLU A 76 22.16 -9.74 -2.99
CA GLU A 76 23.30 -10.12 -2.14
C GLU A 76 22.83 -10.60 -0.76
N GLY A 77 21.83 -9.95 -0.17
CA GLY A 77 21.19 -10.40 1.07
C GLY A 77 20.60 -11.82 0.95
N LEU A 78 19.93 -12.12 -0.16
CA LEU A 78 19.37 -13.46 -0.42
C LEU A 78 20.43 -14.57 -0.58
N ARG A 79 21.68 -14.20 -0.90
CA ARG A 79 22.80 -15.15 -1.09
C ARG A 79 23.55 -15.49 0.20
N GLY A 80 23.09 -15.03 1.36
CA GLY A 80 23.68 -15.33 2.66
C GLY A 80 24.25 -14.13 3.40
N GLY A 81 23.98 -12.89 2.94
CA GLY A 81 24.18 -11.69 3.75
C GLY A 81 23.23 -11.65 4.95
N GLU A 82 23.53 -10.82 5.95
CA GLU A 82 22.56 -10.54 7.02
C GLU A 82 21.31 -9.91 6.36
N GLY A 83 20.20 -10.64 6.32
CA GLY A 83 18.94 -10.14 5.79
C GLY A 83 18.51 -8.86 6.51
N GLN A 84 17.68 -8.05 5.84
CA GLN A 84 17.20 -6.80 6.44
C GLN A 84 16.54 -7.08 7.79
N ASN A 85 17.10 -6.51 8.85
CA ASN A 85 16.66 -6.77 10.21
C ASN A 85 15.26 -6.15 10.40
N SER A 86 14.23 -6.98 10.53
CA SER A 86 12.83 -6.54 10.73
C SER A 86 12.67 -5.57 11.91
N ARG A 87 13.56 -5.65 12.92
CA ARG A 87 13.62 -4.67 14.03
C ARG A 87 14.02 -3.27 13.58
N GLN A 88 14.92 -3.14 12.60
CA GLN A 88 15.33 -1.84 12.06
C GLN A 88 14.21 -1.20 11.25
N ILE A 89 13.49 -1.98 10.45
CA ILE A 89 12.32 -1.51 9.70
C ILE A 89 11.25 -0.99 10.67
N LEU A 90 10.95 -1.75 11.72
CA LEU A 90 9.98 -1.33 12.75
C LEU A 90 10.46 -0.09 13.52
N ALA A 91 11.75 -0.02 13.86
CA ALA A 91 12.34 1.15 14.50
C ALA A 91 12.21 2.40 13.60
N ASN A 92 12.49 2.28 12.31
CA ASN A 92 12.41 3.38 11.37
C ASN A 92 10.96 3.86 11.17
N LEU A 93 10.00 2.94 11.02
CA LEU A 93 8.57 3.27 10.98
C LEU A 93 8.11 4.00 12.25
N SER A 94 8.55 3.54 13.41
CA SER A 94 8.20 4.19 14.69
C SER A 94 8.78 5.61 14.76
N ARG A 95 10.05 5.81 14.35
CA ARG A 95 10.68 7.14 14.29
C ARG A 95 9.95 8.07 13.32
N PHE A 96 9.51 7.55 12.17
CA PHE A 96 8.71 8.31 11.22
C PHE A 96 7.37 8.73 11.84
N ALA A 97 6.67 7.81 12.51
CA ALA A 97 5.41 8.11 13.19
C ALA A 97 5.59 9.20 14.26
N PHE A 98 6.61 9.09 15.12
CA PHE A 98 6.90 10.12 16.13
C PHE A 98 7.24 11.48 15.50
N ARG A 99 8.02 11.50 14.41
CA ARG A 99 8.31 12.72 13.68
C ARG A 99 7.06 13.35 13.10
N GLU A 100 6.15 12.54 12.57
CA GLU A 100 4.91 13.04 11.99
C GLU A 100 3.95 13.57 13.07
N VAL A 101 3.88 12.92 14.24
CA VAL A 101 3.18 13.47 15.42
C VAL A 101 3.75 14.84 15.81
N ALA A 102 5.08 14.95 15.88
CA ALA A 102 5.74 16.23 16.19
C ALA A 102 5.42 17.30 15.14
N ARG A 103 5.45 16.94 13.84
CA ARG A 103 5.12 17.84 12.73
C ARG A 103 3.67 18.33 12.81
N GLN A 104 2.74 17.44 13.13
CA GLN A 104 1.31 17.75 13.18
C GLN A 104 0.86 18.36 14.52
N THR A 105 1.77 18.54 15.48
CA THR A 105 1.47 19.22 16.76
C THR A 105 1.03 20.67 16.54
N SER A 106 1.53 21.35 15.49
CA SER A 106 1.05 22.69 15.13
C SER A 106 -0.43 22.70 14.75
N LEU A 107 -0.92 21.65 14.09
CA LEU A 107 -2.33 21.50 13.74
C LEU A 107 -3.16 21.28 15.01
N LEU A 108 -2.71 20.43 15.94
CA LEU A 108 -3.37 20.25 17.24
C LEU A 108 -3.53 21.59 17.97
N GLY A 109 -2.45 22.38 18.05
CA GLY A 109 -2.47 23.71 18.69
C GLY A 109 -3.47 24.66 18.03
N ARG A 110 -3.51 24.72 16.69
CA ARG A 110 -4.48 25.54 15.94
C ARG A 110 -5.92 25.14 16.24
N LEU A 111 -6.22 23.84 16.27
CA LEU A 111 -7.56 23.35 16.58
C LEU A 111 -7.99 23.70 18.01
N LEU A 112 -7.09 23.53 18.99
CA LEU A 112 -7.39 23.85 20.39
C LEU A 112 -7.63 25.35 20.59
N VAL A 113 -6.78 26.22 20.02
CA VAL A 113 -6.96 27.68 20.11
C VAL A 113 -8.29 28.11 19.50
N LEU A 114 -8.63 27.61 18.31
CA LEU A 114 -9.91 27.91 17.66
C LEU A 114 -11.10 27.37 18.45
N ALA A 115 -10.99 26.19 19.05
CA ALA A 115 -12.04 25.62 19.88
C ALA A 115 -12.26 26.38 21.19
N ILE A 116 -11.18 26.84 21.83
CA ILE A 116 -11.25 27.73 23.00
C ILE A 116 -11.95 29.04 22.63
N LEU A 117 -11.61 29.63 21.47
CA LEU A 117 -12.25 30.83 20.97
C LEU A 117 -13.75 30.60 20.72
N CYS A 118 -14.12 29.49 20.09
CA CYS A 118 -15.52 29.08 19.92
C CYS A 118 -16.25 28.94 21.27
N ALA A 119 -15.60 28.33 22.28
CA ALA A 119 -16.16 28.17 23.62
C ALA A 119 -16.42 29.53 24.28
N LEU A 120 -15.45 30.44 24.19
CA LEU A 120 -15.54 31.78 24.74
C LEU A 120 -16.68 32.57 24.08
N MET A 121 -16.76 32.55 22.75
CA MET A 121 -17.85 33.23 22.01
C MET A 121 -19.23 32.69 22.40
N LYS A 122 -19.35 31.38 22.61
CA LYS A 122 -20.60 30.76 23.05
C LYS A 122 -20.99 31.19 24.47
N LYS A 123 -20.03 31.35 25.38
CA LYS A 123 -20.28 31.88 26.75
C LYS A 123 -20.60 33.36 26.77
N LEU A 124 -20.05 34.14 25.84
CA LEU A 124 -20.29 35.57 25.73
C LEU A 124 -21.64 35.93 25.08
N GLN A 125 -22.35 34.96 24.48
CA GLN A 125 -23.71 35.15 23.96
C GLN A 125 -24.68 35.70 25.02
N ASP A 126 -24.51 35.28 26.28
CA ASP A 126 -25.34 35.74 27.40
C ASP A 126 -25.10 37.22 27.74
N SER A 127 -23.94 37.77 27.39
CA SER A 127 -23.54 39.16 27.71
C SER A 127 -23.57 40.12 26.51
N LEU A 128 -23.36 39.65 25.27
CA LEU A 128 -23.36 40.49 24.05
C LEU A 128 -24.71 40.52 23.31
N GLY A 129 -25.69 39.76 23.77
CA GLY A 129 -26.94 39.53 23.07
C GLY A 129 -26.84 38.38 22.07
N ALA A 130 -27.89 37.56 22.02
CA ALA A 130 -27.89 36.26 21.33
C ALA A 130 -27.50 36.34 19.85
N ASN A 131 -27.89 37.39 19.11
CA ASN A 131 -27.58 37.52 17.69
C ASN A 131 -26.08 37.78 17.41
N VAL A 132 -25.45 38.68 18.17
CA VAL A 132 -24.04 39.04 17.94
C VAL A 132 -23.12 37.88 18.31
N GLY A 133 -23.37 37.23 19.45
CA GLY A 133 -22.57 36.08 19.87
C GLY A 133 -22.78 34.82 19.01
N ASN A 134 -23.96 34.64 18.39
CA ASN A 134 -24.18 33.56 17.42
C ASN A 134 -23.39 33.78 16.12
N ILE A 135 -23.34 35.02 15.62
CA ILE A 135 -22.55 35.35 14.43
C ILE A 135 -21.05 35.17 14.71
N ALA A 136 -20.56 35.65 15.86
CA ALA A 136 -19.16 35.50 16.25
C ALA A 136 -18.74 34.03 16.40
N TYR A 137 -19.59 33.21 17.04
CA TYR A 137 -19.40 31.76 17.11
C TYR A 137 -19.34 31.12 15.71
N ALA A 138 -20.27 31.48 14.83
CA ALA A 138 -20.34 30.94 13.48
C ALA A 138 -19.07 31.24 12.66
N VAL A 139 -18.55 32.47 12.75
CA VAL A 139 -17.28 32.86 12.10
C VAL A 139 -16.11 32.03 12.64
N CYS A 140 -15.99 31.87 13.96
CA CYS A 140 -14.91 31.08 14.57
C CYS A 140 -14.99 29.60 14.14
N PHE A 141 -16.21 29.04 14.11
CA PHE A 141 -16.44 27.68 13.66
C PHE A 141 -16.09 27.49 12.18
N LEU A 142 -16.44 28.45 11.32
CA LEU A 142 -16.08 28.40 9.89
C LEU A 142 -14.57 28.44 9.66
N VAL A 143 -13.82 29.23 10.44
CA VAL A 143 -12.35 29.22 10.39
C VAL A 143 -11.80 27.85 10.79
N LEU A 144 -12.35 27.22 11.84
CA LEU A 144 -11.99 25.86 12.24
C LEU A 144 -12.27 24.85 11.13
N VAL A 145 -13.46 24.91 10.52
CA VAL A 145 -13.82 24.07 9.37
C VAL A 145 -12.84 24.27 8.21
N GLY A 146 -12.43 25.50 7.92
CA GLY A 146 -11.45 25.80 6.88
C GLY A 146 -10.10 25.14 7.12
N VAL A 147 -9.55 25.24 8.33
CA VAL A 147 -8.28 24.58 8.72
C VAL A 147 -8.39 23.06 8.59
N VAL A 148 -9.51 22.51 9.06
CA VAL A 148 -9.77 21.08 9.05
C VAL A 148 -9.95 20.53 7.62
N LEU A 149 -10.67 21.25 6.76
CA LEU A 149 -10.86 20.90 5.35
C LEU A 149 -9.55 20.98 4.56
N GLN A 150 -8.71 21.99 4.83
CA GLN A 150 -7.39 22.09 4.20
C GLN A 150 -6.54 20.87 4.54
N SER A 151 -6.45 20.51 5.82
CA SER A 151 -5.73 19.31 6.24
C SER A 151 -6.32 18.03 5.64
N PHE A 152 -7.65 17.94 5.53
CA PHE A 152 -8.34 16.80 4.94
C PHE A 152 -8.06 16.66 3.43
N SER A 153 -8.06 17.77 2.70
CA SER A 153 -7.73 17.82 1.27
C SER A 153 -6.29 17.36 1.02
N LEU A 154 -5.33 17.87 1.80
CA LEU A 154 -3.92 17.48 1.68
C LEU A 154 -3.73 15.97 1.89
N LEU A 155 -4.34 15.41 2.94
CA LEU A 155 -4.25 13.98 3.22
C LEU A 155 -4.92 13.10 2.16
N THR A 156 -6.03 13.56 1.58
CA THR A 156 -6.73 12.83 0.51
C THR A 156 -5.87 12.82 -0.75
N GLN A 157 -5.23 13.94 -1.07
CA GLN A 157 -4.33 14.06 -2.21
C GLN A 157 -3.06 13.23 -2.03
N ASP A 158 -2.42 13.29 -0.86
CA ASP A 158 -1.26 12.45 -0.53
C ASP A 158 -1.55 10.95 -0.79
N VAL A 159 -2.78 10.51 -0.48
CA VAL A 159 -3.19 9.12 -0.70
C VAL A 159 -3.40 8.80 -2.18
N VAL A 160 -3.98 9.71 -2.97
CA VAL A 160 -4.11 9.53 -4.42
C VAL A 160 -2.72 9.44 -5.06
N ASP A 161 -1.83 10.38 -4.74
CA ASP A 161 -0.46 10.42 -5.27
C ASP A 161 0.30 9.12 -4.92
N SER A 162 0.14 8.61 -3.69
CA SER A 162 0.74 7.34 -3.26
C SER A 162 0.23 6.14 -4.06
N VAL A 163 -1.06 6.13 -4.41
CA VAL A 163 -1.65 5.07 -5.25
C VAL A 163 -1.13 5.16 -6.69
N GLU A 164 -0.95 6.36 -7.23
CA GLU A 164 -0.35 6.56 -8.56
C GLU A 164 1.12 6.11 -8.62
N LEU A 165 1.88 6.37 -7.55
CA LEU A 165 3.25 5.86 -7.42
C LEU A 165 3.28 4.32 -7.35
N MET A 166 2.34 3.69 -6.63
CA MET A 166 2.22 2.22 -6.63
C MET A 166 1.90 1.67 -8.02
N ILE A 167 1.01 2.32 -8.77
CA ILE A 167 0.69 1.94 -10.15
C ILE A 167 1.92 2.08 -11.05
N SER A 168 2.67 3.17 -10.92
CA SER A 168 3.91 3.40 -11.67
C SER A 168 4.96 2.34 -11.35
N LEU A 169 5.11 1.99 -10.07
CA LEU A 169 5.95 0.87 -9.64
C LEU A 169 5.49 -0.45 -10.29
N MET A 170 4.19 -0.72 -10.36
CA MET A 170 3.68 -1.93 -11.01
C MET A 170 4.00 -1.96 -12.50
N TYR A 171 3.81 -0.85 -13.22
CA TYR A 171 4.14 -0.80 -14.65
C TYR A 171 5.63 -0.95 -14.94
N SER A 172 6.50 -0.55 -14.01
CA SER A 172 7.94 -0.79 -14.13
C SER A 172 8.35 -2.20 -13.73
N LEU A 173 7.78 -2.74 -12.65
CA LEU A 173 8.18 -4.03 -12.06
C LEU A 173 7.65 -5.21 -12.87
N MET A 174 6.40 -5.14 -13.35
CA MET A 174 5.71 -6.28 -13.93
C MET A 174 6.32 -6.79 -15.25
N PRO A 175 6.72 -5.94 -16.22
CA PRO A 175 7.37 -6.41 -17.44
C PRO A 175 8.64 -7.21 -17.15
N VAL A 176 9.44 -6.76 -16.18
CA VAL A 176 10.66 -7.44 -15.73
C VAL A 176 10.32 -8.81 -15.14
N LEU A 177 9.36 -8.89 -14.21
CA LEU A 177 8.96 -10.15 -13.61
C LEU A 177 8.32 -11.14 -14.61
N LEU A 178 7.51 -10.65 -15.56
CA LEU A 178 6.91 -11.47 -16.61
C LEU A 178 7.97 -11.99 -17.58
N SER A 179 8.95 -11.17 -17.96
CA SER A 179 10.07 -11.59 -18.82
C SER A 179 10.90 -12.70 -18.16
N LEU A 180 11.12 -12.60 -16.85
CA LEU A 180 11.79 -13.62 -16.05
C LEU A 180 10.95 -14.90 -15.93
N LEU A 181 9.62 -14.79 -15.79
CA LEU A 181 8.73 -15.97 -15.85
C LEU A 181 8.78 -16.67 -17.21
N ILE A 182 8.79 -15.91 -18.30
CA ILE A 182 8.94 -16.46 -19.65
C ILE A 182 10.29 -17.15 -19.82
N SER A 183 11.38 -16.55 -19.30
CA SER A 183 12.72 -17.15 -19.29
C SER A 183 12.76 -18.46 -18.50
N LEU A 184 11.97 -18.57 -17.43
CA LEU A 184 11.78 -19.80 -16.65
C LEU A 184 10.88 -20.83 -17.35
N GLY A 185 10.36 -20.53 -18.54
CA GLY A 185 9.46 -21.38 -19.33
C GLY A 185 7.99 -21.34 -18.87
N ALA A 186 7.62 -20.41 -17.97
CA ALA A 186 6.27 -20.20 -17.48
C ALA A 186 5.48 -19.21 -18.37
N VAL A 187 5.41 -19.51 -19.67
CA VAL A 187 4.80 -18.62 -20.68
C VAL A 187 3.28 -18.54 -20.52
N GLY A 188 2.63 -19.64 -20.12
CA GLY A 188 1.19 -19.68 -19.88
C GLY A 188 0.79 -18.78 -18.71
N SER A 189 1.55 -18.83 -17.61
CA SER A 189 1.36 -17.94 -16.47
C SER A 189 1.58 -16.48 -16.83
N ALA A 190 2.66 -16.18 -17.55
CA ALA A 190 2.95 -14.80 -17.95
C ALA A 190 1.84 -14.20 -18.82
N ALA A 191 1.26 -14.99 -19.74
CA ALA A 191 0.16 -14.57 -20.60
C ALA A 191 -1.14 -14.28 -19.81
N LEU A 192 -1.43 -15.06 -18.77
CA LEU A 192 -2.61 -14.87 -17.93
C LEU A 192 -2.45 -13.72 -16.92
N LEU A 193 -1.24 -13.48 -16.42
CA LEU A 193 -0.96 -12.44 -15.42
C LEU A 193 -0.90 -11.03 -16.03
N ASN A 194 -0.45 -10.88 -17.29
CA ASN A 194 -0.41 -9.58 -17.97
C ASN A 194 -1.75 -8.81 -17.96
N PRO A 195 -2.89 -9.40 -18.38
CA PRO A 195 -4.19 -8.72 -18.31
C PRO A 195 -4.67 -8.47 -16.87
N LEU A 196 -4.27 -9.30 -15.89
CA LEU A 196 -4.61 -9.07 -14.48
C LEU A 196 -3.96 -7.80 -13.95
N ILE A 197 -2.70 -7.55 -14.32
CA ILE A 197 -1.96 -6.35 -13.95
C ILE A 197 -2.66 -5.11 -14.51
N ALA A 198 -2.97 -5.11 -15.81
CA ALA A 198 -3.63 -4.00 -16.46
C ALA A 198 -5.03 -3.74 -15.87
N ALA A 199 -5.80 -4.80 -15.61
CA ALA A 199 -7.10 -4.71 -14.98
C ALA A 199 -7.00 -4.12 -13.56
N THR A 200 -6.02 -4.55 -12.77
CA THR A 200 -5.81 -4.08 -11.40
C THR A 200 -5.42 -2.61 -11.38
N ALA A 201 -4.42 -2.20 -12.17
CA ALA A 201 -3.97 -0.82 -12.24
C ALA A 201 -5.11 0.13 -12.64
N THR A 202 -5.87 -0.22 -13.70
CA THR A 202 -6.99 0.59 -14.19
C THR A 202 -8.14 0.66 -13.17
N THR A 203 -8.48 -0.47 -12.56
CA THR A 203 -9.56 -0.57 -11.58
C THR A 203 -9.22 0.22 -10.32
N VAL A 204 -8.02 0.04 -9.78
CA VAL A 204 -7.53 0.77 -8.60
C VAL A 204 -7.50 2.27 -8.86
N SER A 205 -6.88 2.71 -9.96
CA SER A 205 -6.80 4.13 -10.32
C SER A 205 -8.19 4.76 -10.40
N SER A 206 -9.09 4.14 -11.18
CA SER A 206 -10.44 4.68 -11.41
C SER A 206 -11.29 4.68 -10.14
N ILE A 207 -11.26 3.59 -9.36
CA ILE A 207 -12.06 3.48 -8.14
C ILE A 207 -11.55 4.43 -7.07
N VAL A 208 -10.24 4.55 -6.88
CA VAL A 208 -9.68 5.38 -5.80
C VAL A 208 -9.78 6.86 -6.16
N ALA A 209 -9.20 7.27 -7.28
CA ALA A 209 -9.06 8.69 -7.64
C ALA A 209 -10.40 9.31 -8.07
N THR A 210 -11.20 8.58 -8.86
CA THR A 210 -12.40 9.15 -9.50
C THR A 210 -13.69 8.90 -8.72
N LEU A 211 -13.73 7.87 -7.85
CA LEU A 211 -14.96 7.46 -7.18
C LEU A 211 -14.89 7.57 -5.65
N VAL A 212 -13.98 6.84 -5.00
CA VAL A 212 -13.91 6.70 -3.53
C VAL A 212 -13.42 7.98 -2.86
N MET A 213 -12.32 8.58 -3.32
CA MET A 213 -11.79 9.80 -2.70
C MET A 213 -12.77 10.98 -2.80
N PRO A 214 -13.40 11.27 -3.96
CA PRO A 214 -14.44 12.28 -4.04
C PRO A 214 -15.63 11.99 -3.11
N LEU A 215 -16.11 10.74 -3.04
CA LEU A 215 -17.21 10.37 -2.14
C LEU A 215 -16.87 10.60 -0.67
N LEU A 216 -15.67 10.21 -0.24
CA LEU A 216 -15.19 10.43 1.12
C LEU A 216 -14.99 11.93 1.40
N TYR A 217 -14.54 12.69 0.40
CA TYR A 217 -14.40 14.14 0.52
C TYR A 217 -15.76 14.80 0.75
N PHE A 218 -16.76 14.47 -0.07
CA PHE A 218 -18.15 14.92 0.11
C PHE A 218 -18.73 14.48 1.44
N ALA A 219 -18.50 13.23 1.86
CA ALA A 219 -18.92 12.75 3.17
C ALA A 219 -18.32 13.61 4.29
N GLY A 220 -17.05 13.99 4.17
CA GLY A 220 -16.34 14.87 5.11
C GLY A 220 -16.98 16.25 5.19
N VAL A 221 -17.20 16.90 4.04
CA VAL A 221 -17.84 18.21 3.98
C VAL A 221 -19.25 18.17 4.59
N LEU A 222 -20.09 17.20 4.19
CA LEU A 222 -21.44 17.05 4.76
C LEU A 222 -21.39 16.83 6.28
N SER A 223 -20.41 16.06 6.76
CA SER A 223 -20.26 15.84 8.20
C SER A 223 -19.96 17.14 8.96
N LEU A 224 -19.12 18.02 8.40
CA LEU A 224 -18.81 19.31 9.01
C LEU A 224 -20.02 20.26 8.96
N LEU A 225 -20.78 20.24 7.87
CA LEU A 225 -22.04 21.00 7.74
C LEU A 225 -23.10 20.55 8.76
N ASN A 226 -23.22 19.23 8.99
CA ASN A 226 -24.13 18.69 10.01
C ASN A 226 -23.76 19.18 11.42
N SER A 227 -22.46 19.32 11.72
CA SER A 227 -22.00 19.85 12.99
C SER A 227 -22.12 21.37 13.10
N PHE A 228 -22.31 22.11 12.01
CA PHE A 228 -22.48 23.57 12.05
C PHE A 228 -23.89 23.98 12.49
N SER A 229 -24.92 23.23 12.08
CA SER A 229 -26.31 23.64 12.25
C SER A 229 -27.20 22.48 12.69
N ASP A 230 -27.85 22.63 13.85
CA ASP A 230 -28.87 21.70 14.35
C ASP A 230 -30.08 21.55 13.40
N LYS A 231 -30.25 22.50 12.47
CA LYS A 231 -31.33 22.49 11.47
C LYS A 231 -31.00 21.66 10.23
N LEU A 232 -29.72 21.42 9.92
CA LEU A 232 -29.27 20.69 8.74
C LEU A 232 -28.86 19.26 9.10
N GLN A 233 -29.82 18.34 9.12
CA GLN A 233 -29.59 16.93 9.48
C GLN A 233 -29.05 16.10 8.30
N VAL A 234 -27.85 16.42 7.82
CA VAL A 234 -27.19 15.72 6.70
C VAL A 234 -26.21 14.63 7.15
N GLY A 235 -26.09 14.37 8.46
CA GLY A 235 -25.16 13.38 9.01
C GLY A 235 -25.44 11.94 8.58
N LYS A 236 -26.71 11.57 8.36
CA LYS A 236 -27.07 10.26 7.78
C LYS A 236 -26.56 10.14 6.35
N LEU A 237 -26.69 11.18 5.54
CA LEU A 237 -26.20 11.18 4.16
C LEU A 237 -24.67 11.09 4.12
N SER A 238 -23.96 11.84 4.96
CA SER A 238 -22.50 11.69 5.13
C SER A 238 -22.10 10.24 5.48
N SER A 239 -22.82 9.62 6.42
CA SER A 239 -22.56 8.23 6.81
C SER A 239 -22.84 7.25 5.67
N LEU A 240 -23.93 7.44 4.91
CA LEU A 240 -24.25 6.63 3.74
C LEU A 240 -23.15 6.75 2.66
N LEU A 241 -22.68 7.95 2.33
CA LEU A 241 -21.60 8.12 1.35
C LEU A 241 -20.31 7.41 1.79
N LYS A 242 -19.98 7.51 3.07
CA LYS A 242 -18.86 6.77 3.66
C LYS A 242 -19.05 5.26 3.56
N ASP A 243 -20.23 4.74 3.91
CA ASP A 243 -20.48 3.30 3.89
C ASP A 243 -20.56 2.75 2.45
N VAL A 244 -21.08 3.52 1.49
CA VAL A 244 -21.01 3.23 0.05
C VAL A 244 -19.55 3.15 -0.42
N SER A 245 -18.69 4.08 0.02
CA SER A 245 -17.26 4.04 -0.28
C SER A 245 -16.59 2.76 0.22
N ILE A 246 -16.93 2.34 1.45
CA ILE A 246 -16.45 1.08 2.02
C ILE A 246 -16.96 -0.11 1.22
N ALA A 247 -18.23 -0.11 0.81
CA ALA A 247 -18.84 -1.18 0.04
C ALA A 247 -18.18 -1.35 -1.34
N ILE A 248 -17.95 -0.23 -2.06
CA ILE A 248 -17.26 -0.22 -3.36
C ILE A 248 -15.85 -0.79 -3.21
N MET A 249 -15.10 -0.33 -2.20
CA MET A 249 -13.73 -0.80 -1.97
C MET A 249 -13.69 -2.28 -1.60
N GLY A 250 -14.60 -2.73 -0.73
CA GLY A 250 -14.70 -4.13 -0.33
C GLY A 250 -15.11 -5.06 -1.48
N LEU A 251 -16.04 -4.62 -2.34
CA LEU A 251 -16.44 -5.37 -3.53
C LEU A 251 -15.28 -5.47 -4.53
N SER A 252 -14.61 -4.35 -4.81
CA SER A 252 -13.43 -4.33 -5.70
C SER A 252 -12.34 -5.28 -5.20
N PHE A 253 -12.02 -5.22 -3.91
CA PHE A 253 -11.05 -6.11 -3.27
C PHE A 253 -11.46 -7.59 -3.40
N THR A 254 -12.73 -7.91 -3.15
CA THR A 254 -13.24 -9.29 -3.24
C THR A 254 -13.15 -9.83 -4.66
N VAL A 255 -13.55 -9.03 -5.66
CA VAL A 255 -13.45 -9.40 -7.08
C VAL A 255 -11.98 -9.62 -7.46
N PHE A 256 -11.09 -8.72 -7.06
CA PHE A 256 -9.66 -8.85 -7.33
C PHE A 256 -9.05 -10.12 -6.72
N VAL A 257 -9.33 -10.40 -5.45
CA VAL A 257 -8.85 -11.62 -4.79
C VAL A 257 -9.41 -12.86 -5.49
N GLY A 258 -10.70 -12.86 -5.84
CA GLY A 258 -11.32 -13.94 -6.61
C GLY A 258 -10.63 -14.20 -7.95
N LEU A 259 -10.37 -13.14 -8.71
CA LEU A 259 -9.64 -13.23 -9.99
C LEU A 259 -8.20 -13.73 -9.79
N SER A 260 -7.51 -13.22 -8.77
CA SER A 260 -6.13 -13.60 -8.45
C SER A 260 -6.02 -15.08 -8.09
N VAL A 261 -6.99 -15.63 -7.34
CA VAL A 261 -7.01 -17.06 -6.99
C VAL A 261 -7.26 -17.92 -8.23
N VAL A 262 -8.22 -17.56 -9.08
CA VAL A 262 -8.54 -18.34 -10.30
C VAL A 262 -7.37 -18.34 -11.28
N GLN A 263 -6.77 -17.17 -11.53
CA GLN A 263 -5.68 -17.06 -12.49
C GLN A 263 -4.38 -17.63 -11.93
N GLY A 264 -4.07 -17.42 -10.64
CA GLY A 264 -2.85 -17.95 -10.02
C GLY A 264 -2.82 -19.48 -9.95
N THR A 265 -3.97 -20.12 -9.68
CA THR A 265 -4.05 -21.59 -9.61
C THR A 265 -4.02 -22.24 -11.00
N ALA A 266 -4.77 -21.70 -11.97
CA ALA A 266 -4.79 -22.22 -13.35
C ALA A 266 -3.43 -22.10 -14.04
N ALA A 267 -2.74 -20.96 -13.83
CA ALA A 267 -1.42 -20.68 -14.38
C ALA A 267 -0.35 -21.68 -13.91
N GLY A 268 -0.31 -21.96 -12.61
CA GLY A 268 0.70 -22.87 -12.02
C GLY A 268 0.60 -24.33 -12.48
N VAL A 269 -0.61 -24.82 -12.77
CA VAL A 269 -0.82 -26.23 -13.19
C VAL A 269 -0.40 -26.45 -14.64
N ALA A 270 -0.75 -25.54 -15.54
CA ALA A 270 -0.43 -25.67 -16.96
C ALA A 270 1.10 -25.63 -17.21
N ASP A 271 1.79 -24.70 -16.57
CA ASP A 271 3.24 -24.52 -16.77
C ASP A 271 4.06 -25.63 -16.11
N GLY A 272 3.62 -26.19 -14.98
CA GLY A 272 4.29 -27.31 -14.32
C GLY A 272 4.36 -28.58 -15.19
N ILE A 273 3.34 -28.84 -16.00
CA ILE A 273 3.31 -30.00 -16.91
C ILE A 273 4.19 -29.75 -18.13
N ALA A 274 4.16 -28.53 -18.69
CA ALA A 274 4.99 -28.14 -19.84
C ALA A 274 6.48 -28.25 -19.53
N LEU A 275 6.93 -27.76 -18.38
CA LEU A 275 8.33 -27.81 -17.96
C LEU A 275 8.86 -29.23 -17.74
N ARG A 276 8.03 -30.12 -17.17
CA ARG A 276 8.38 -31.55 -17.03
C ARG A 276 8.56 -32.23 -18.37
N THR A 277 7.67 -31.92 -19.31
CA THR A 277 7.72 -32.48 -20.66
C THR A 277 8.95 -32.00 -21.41
N ALA A 278 9.29 -30.71 -21.32
CA ALA A 278 10.49 -30.15 -21.92
C ALA A 278 11.77 -30.78 -21.35
N LYS A 279 11.90 -30.88 -20.01
CA LYS A 279 13.06 -31.51 -19.36
C LYS A 279 13.18 -32.98 -19.73
N TYR A 280 12.08 -33.73 -19.71
CA TYR A 280 12.07 -35.14 -20.11
C TYR A 280 12.45 -35.32 -21.58
N ALA A 281 11.97 -34.42 -22.44
CA ALA A 281 12.28 -34.47 -23.86
C ALA A 281 13.77 -34.18 -24.15
N VAL A 282 14.34 -33.13 -23.55
CA VAL A 282 15.77 -32.80 -23.70
C VAL A 282 16.65 -33.94 -23.17
N LYS A 283 16.25 -34.58 -22.06
CA LYS A 283 16.99 -35.69 -21.46
C LYS A 283 16.94 -36.98 -22.28
N ASN A 284 15.82 -37.27 -22.95
CA ASN A 284 15.59 -38.55 -23.63
C ASN A 284 15.74 -38.52 -25.16
N PHE A 285 15.55 -37.38 -25.82
CA PHE A 285 15.61 -37.28 -27.28
C PHE A 285 16.96 -36.79 -27.83
N VAL A 286 17.91 -36.39 -26.97
CA VAL A 286 19.27 -36.00 -27.36
C VAL A 286 20.28 -36.96 -26.71
N PRO A 287 20.62 -38.09 -27.35
CA PRO A 287 21.56 -39.06 -26.79
C PRO A 287 22.94 -38.42 -26.66
N VAL A 288 23.65 -38.68 -25.55
CA VAL A 288 25.04 -38.24 -25.24
C VAL A 288 25.22 -36.80 -24.73
N VAL A 289 24.40 -35.81 -25.14
CA VAL A 289 24.56 -34.39 -24.69
C VAL A 289 23.33 -33.83 -23.95
N GLY A 290 22.18 -34.53 -23.96
CA GLY A 290 20.94 -34.06 -23.32
C GLY A 290 21.04 -33.79 -21.82
N GLY A 291 21.91 -34.53 -21.10
CA GLY A 291 22.20 -34.26 -19.68
C GLY A 291 22.88 -32.90 -19.46
N LEU A 292 23.86 -32.56 -20.29
CA LEU A 292 24.59 -31.30 -20.18
C LEU A 292 23.72 -30.09 -20.56
N PHE A 293 22.85 -30.23 -21.56
CA PHE A 293 21.85 -29.19 -21.88
C PHE A 293 20.80 -29.02 -20.77
N ALA A 294 20.37 -30.12 -20.15
CA ALA A 294 19.48 -30.06 -19.00
C ALA A 294 20.16 -29.31 -17.84
N ASP A 295 21.43 -29.60 -17.54
CA ASP A 295 22.19 -28.97 -16.46
C ASP A 295 22.44 -27.46 -16.71
N VAL A 296 22.74 -27.08 -17.95
CA VAL A 296 22.84 -25.66 -18.35
C VAL A 296 21.49 -24.96 -18.19
N PHE A 297 20.39 -25.60 -18.62
CA PHE A 297 19.04 -25.08 -18.42
C PHE A 297 18.71 -24.92 -16.93
N GLU A 298 19.12 -25.87 -16.07
CA GLU A 298 18.91 -25.75 -14.62
C GLU A 298 19.66 -24.56 -14.02
N THR A 299 20.87 -24.30 -14.50
CA THR A 299 21.71 -23.18 -14.05
C THR A 299 21.11 -21.83 -14.44
N VAL A 300 20.69 -21.68 -15.70
CA VAL A 300 20.03 -20.46 -16.20
C VAL A 300 18.71 -20.22 -15.48
N ALA A 301 17.91 -21.28 -15.27
CA ALA A 301 16.68 -21.18 -14.48
C ALA A 301 16.95 -20.79 -13.02
N GLY A 302 18.05 -21.27 -12.43
CA GLY A 302 18.51 -20.86 -11.10
C GLY A 302 18.85 -19.37 -11.01
N ALA A 303 19.55 -18.81 -12.01
CA ALA A 303 19.86 -17.39 -12.08
C ALA A 303 18.59 -16.53 -12.25
N SER A 304 17.70 -16.91 -13.18
CA SER A 304 16.42 -16.24 -13.40
C SER A 304 15.54 -16.26 -12.15
N LEU A 305 15.54 -17.36 -11.39
CA LEU A 305 14.82 -17.46 -10.12
C LEU A 305 15.33 -16.49 -9.07
N LEU A 306 16.65 -16.41 -8.88
CA LEU A 306 17.26 -15.51 -7.91
C LEU A 306 16.97 -14.05 -8.27
N LEU A 307 17.10 -13.68 -9.55
CA LEU A 307 16.73 -12.35 -10.03
C LEU A 307 15.25 -12.06 -9.80
N LYS A 308 14.35 -12.96 -10.21
CA LYS A 308 12.90 -12.80 -10.03
C LYS A 308 12.52 -12.62 -8.56
N ASN A 309 13.10 -13.44 -7.67
CA ASN A 309 12.84 -13.35 -6.24
C ASN A 309 13.41 -12.07 -5.63
N GLY A 310 14.64 -11.67 -6.00
CA GLY A 310 15.25 -10.42 -5.53
C GLY A 310 14.47 -9.18 -5.97
N ILE A 311 14.16 -9.08 -7.27
CA ILE A 311 13.37 -8.00 -7.87
C ILE A 311 11.95 -7.98 -7.27
N GLY A 312 11.34 -9.15 -7.09
CA GLY A 312 10.03 -9.28 -6.49
C GLY A 312 9.99 -8.84 -5.02
N ILE A 313 10.99 -9.21 -4.23
CA ILE A 313 11.13 -8.76 -2.83
C ILE A 313 11.36 -7.25 -2.76
N ALA A 314 12.20 -6.70 -3.64
CA ALA A 314 12.39 -5.25 -3.74
C ALA A 314 11.05 -4.53 -4.02
N GLY A 315 10.27 -5.05 -4.96
CA GLY A 315 8.93 -4.56 -5.26
C GLY A 315 7.97 -4.66 -4.07
N LEU A 316 7.97 -5.78 -3.33
CA LEU A 316 7.16 -5.95 -2.12
C LEU A 316 7.52 -4.95 -1.03
N LEU A 317 8.82 -4.73 -0.80
CA LEU A 317 9.31 -3.76 0.19
C LEU A 317 8.92 -2.33 -0.21
N ALA A 318 9.05 -2.00 -1.50
CA ALA A 318 8.67 -0.70 -2.04
C ALA A 318 7.16 -0.43 -1.91
N VAL A 319 6.30 -1.39 -2.27
CA VAL A 319 4.84 -1.27 -2.05
C VAL A 319 4.51 -1.11 -0.57
N PHE A 320 5.19 -1.88 0.30
CA PHE A 320 5.00 -1.77 1.73
C PHE A 320 5.32 -0.36 2.24
N ILE A 321 6.44 0.23 1.83
CA ILE A 321 6.84 1.60 2.20
C ILE A 321 5.86 2.63 1.64
N LEU A 322 5.54 2.53 0.35
CA LEU A 322 4.57 3.38 -0.35
C LEU A 322 3.20 3.36 0.31
N CYS A 323 2.83 2.26 0.97
CA CYS A 323 1.58 2.16 1.71
C CYS A 323 1.74 2.67 3.15
N ALA A 324 2.82 2.27 3.82
CA ALA A 324 3.00 2.51 5.26
C ALA A 324 3.19 3.99 5.57
N MET A 325 4.00 4.70 4.80
CA MET A 325 4.32 6.12 5.05
C MET A 325 3.07 7.02 5.01
N PRO A 326 2.30 7.07 3.91
CA PRO A 326 1.07 7.86 3.85
C PRO A 326 0.00 7.36 4.82
N ALA A 327 -0.10 6.05 5.07
CA ALA A 327 -1.05 5.53 6.06
C ALA A 327 -0.74 6.02 7.48
N ILE A 328 0.54 6.02 7.88
CA ILE A 328 0.98 6.57 9.17
C ILE A 328 0.62 8.05 9.26
N LYS A 329 0.89 8.84 8.21
CA LYS A 329 0.55 10.27 8.16
C LYS A 329 -0.93 10.52 8.40
N VAL A 330 -1.81 9.79 7.71
CA VAL A 330 -3.27 9.89 7.91
C VAL A 330 -3.67 9.47 9.32
N LEU A 331 -3.12 8.36 9.85
CA LEU A 331 -3.45 7.87 11.18
C LEU A 331 -3.02 8.81 12.30
N VAL A 332 -1.88 9.48 12.15
CA VAL A 332 -1.43 10.52 13.08
C VAL A 332 -2.43 11.68 13.12
N VAL A 333 -2.94 12.14 11.98
CA VAL A 333 -3.95 13.20 11.96
C VAL A 333 -5.28 12.73 12.53
N VAL A 334 -5.70 11.48 12.25
CA VAL A 334 -6.87 10.86 12.90
C VAL A 334 -6.72 10.88 14.43
N PHE A 335 -5.54 10.51 14.93
CA PHE A 335 -5.24 10.55 16.36
C PHE A 335 -5.34 11.99 16.91
N ILE A 336 -4.76 12.97 16.22
CA ILE A 336 -4.79 14.38 16.61
C ILE A 336 -6.22 14.93 16.64
N TYR A 337 -7.05 14.65 15.63
CA TYR A 337 -8.45 15.07 15.62
C TYR A 337 -9.24 14.46 16.79
N ARG A 338 -9.03 13.19 17.09
CA ARG A 338 -9.67 12.53 18.25
C ARG A 338 -9.19 13.09 19.58
N LEU A 339 -7.89 13.36 19.70
CA LEU A 339 -7.31 13.96 20.90
C LEU A 339 -7.86 15.38 21.11
N ALA A 340 -7.89 16.19 20.05
CA ALA A 340 -8.48 17.52 20.08
C ALA A 340 -9.95 17.45 20.50
N ALA A 341 -10.75 16.58 19.87
CA ALA A 341 -12.16 16.40 20.23
C ALA A 341 -12.35 16.05 21.71
N ALA A 342 -11.54 15.12 22.25
CA ALA A 342 -11.60 14.71 23.65
C ALA A 342 -11.26 15.86 24.62
N ILE A 343 -10.27 16.69 24.28
CA ILE A 343 -9.88 17.87 25.09
C ILE A 343 -10.94 18.98 25.00
N ILE A 344 -11.57 19.15 23.84
CA ILE A 344 -12.57 20.20 23.58
C ILE A 344 -13.92 19.87 24.22
N GLN A 345 -14.28 18.60 24.31
CA GLN A 345 -15.57 18.14 24.86
C GLN A 345 -15.90 18.72 26.25
N PRO A 346 -15.02 18.71 27.27
CA PRO A 346 -15.32 19.30 28.59
C PRO A 346 -15.50 20.83 28.57
N MET A 347 -15.13 21.52 27.50
CA MET A 347 -15.26 22.98 27.36
C MET A 347 -16.68 23.42 27.00
N GLY A 348 -17.61 22.49 26.78
CA GLY A 348 -19.02 22.77 26.48
C GLY A 348 -19.31 23.09 25.01
N VAL A 349 -18.39 22.77 24.09
CA VAL A 349 -18.53 22.99 22.64
C VAL A 349 -18.67 21.68 21.88
N ASN A 350 -19.77 20.96 22.15
CA ASN A 350 -20.08 19.68 21.50
C ASN A 350 -19.99 19.72 19.97
N PRO A 351 -20.47 20.77 19.25
CA PRO A 351 -20.44 20.76 17.79
C PRO A 351 -19.03 20.69 17.19
N VAL A 352 -18.03 21.29 17.86
CA VAL A 352 -16.62 21.24 17.42
C VAL A 352 -16.04 19.84 17.67
N ALA A 353 -16.28 19.28 18.86
CA ALA A 353 -15.82 17.93 19.19
C ALA A 353 -16.42 16.86 18.26
N ASP A 354 -17.71 16.99 17.93
CA ASP A 354 -18.41 16.09 17.01
C ASP A 354 -17.88 16.21 15.58
N ALA A 355 -17.64 17.45 15.10
CA ALA A 355 -17.08 17.70 13.78
C ALA A 355 -15.72 16.98 13.58
N LEU A 356 -14.82 17.16 14.55
CA LEU A 356 -13.49 16.54 14.54
C LEU A 356 -13.57 15.01 14.64
N THR A 357 -14.46 14.49 15.50
CA THR A 357 -14.64 13.05 15.69
C THR A 357 -15.17 12.37 14.43
N ASN A 358 -16.18 12.96 13.79
CA ASN A 358 -16.78 12.40 12.58
C ASN A 358 -15.79 12.41 11.42
N LEU A 359 -15.06 13.52 11.24
CA LEU A 359 -14.07 13.63 10.18
C LEU A 359 -12.88 12.68 10.40
N ALA A 360 -12.41 12.51 11.64
CA ALA A 360 -11.42 11.49 11.99
C ALA A 360 -11.90 10.09 11.59
N GLY A 361 -13.20 9.82 11.76
CA GLY A 361 -13.84 8.59 11.31
C GLY A 361 -13.81 8.40 9.79
N ILE A 362 -13.89 9.47 8.99
CA ILE A 362 -13.84 9.43 7.52
C ILE A 362 -12.39 9.27 7.04
N LEU A 363 -11.45 10.02 7.62
CA LEU A 363 -10.01 9.84 7.39
C LEU A 363 -9.51 8.42 7.70
N THR A 364 -10.12 7.76 8.70
CA THR A 364 -9.83 6.34 8.95
C THR A 364 -10.20 5.44 7.76
N VAL A 365 -11.27 5.78 7.02
CA VAL A 365 -11.66 5.06 5.80
C VAL A 365 -10.74 5.41 4.64
N VAL A 366 -10.28 6.66 4.54
CA VAL A 366 -9.24 7.07 3.57
C VAL A 366 -7.97 6.24 3.75
N ALA A 367 -7.48 6.07 4.99
CA ALA A 367 -6.35 5.18 5.28
C ALA A 367 -6.66 3.71 4.93
N GLY A 368 -7.88 3.24 5.23
CA GLY A 368 -8.31 1.88 4.88
C GLY A 368 -8.34 1.62 3.37
N ALA A 369 -8.74 2.61 2.58
CA ALA A 369 -8.74 2.55 1.11
C ALA A 369 -7.31 2.36 0.58
N LEU A 370 -6.36 3.19 1.03
CA LEU A 370 -4.94 3.07 0.68
C LEU A 370 -4.38 1.69 1.03
N ILE A 371 -4.64 1.21 2.24
CA ILE A 371 -4.16 -0.10 2.71
C ILE A 371 -4.74 -1.23 1.85
N THR A 372 -6.02 -1.13 1.47
CA THR A 372 -6.66 -2.13 0.61
C THR A 372 -5.96 -2.23 -0.73
N VAL A 373 -5.64 -1.08 -1.34
CA VAL A 373 -4.87 -1.02 -2.59
C VAL A 373 -3.47 -1.60 -2.44
N GLY A 374 -2.76 -1.23 -1.37
CA GLY A 374 -1.45 -1.80 -1.06
C GLY A 374 -1.49 -3.32 -0.96
N ILE A 375 -2.53 -3.89 -0.33
CA ILE A 375 -2.74 -5.35 -0.26
C ILE A 375 -2.99 -5.94 -1.65
N MET A 376 -3.78 -5.29 -2.51
CA MET A 376 -4.03 -5.79 -3.86
C MET A 376 -2.72 -5.92 -4.65
N PHE A 377 -1.88 -4.88 -4.65
CA PHE A 377 -0.57 -4.94 -5.30
C PHE A 377 0.39 -5.94 -4.64
N PHE A 378 0.38 -6.02 -3.31
CA PHE A 378 1.18 -7.01 -2.59
C PHE A 378 0.81 -8.45 -3.00
N ILE A 379 -0.49 -8.76 -3.06
CA ILE A 379 -0.98 -10.07 -3.51
C ILE A 379 -0.54 -10.32 -4.96
N LEU A 380 -0.69 -9.33 -5.84
CA LEU A 380 -0.32 -9.47 -7.26
C LEU A 380 1.17 -9.84 -7.43
N ILE A 381 2.06 -9.10 -6.76
CA ILE A 381 3.51 -9.40 -6.80
C ILE A 381 3.78 -10.79 -6.21
N THR A 382 3.14 -11.13 -5.08
CA THR A 382 3.32 -12.43 -4.42
C THR A 382 2.91 -13.59 -5.33
N VAL A 383 1.79 -13.46 -6.07
CA VAL A 383 1.33 -14.47 -7.04
C VAL A 383 2.36 -14.65 -8.17
N VAL A 384 2.93 -13.56 -8.68
CA VAL A 384 3.96 -13.60 -9.73
C VAL A 384 5.23 -14.30 -9.23
N ILE A 385 5.70 -13.97 -8.03
CA ILE A 385 6.88 -14.62 -7.41
C ILE A 385 6.60 -16.11 -7.16
N GLY A 386 5.45 -16.43 -6.57
CA GLY A 386 5.06 -17.79 -6.19
C GLY A 386 4.94 -18.74 -7.38
N THR A 387 4.37 -18.27 -8.49
CA THR A 387 4.16 -19.09 -9.70
C THR A 387 5.47 -19.67 -10.26
N GLY A 388 6.56 -18.89 -10.28
CA GLY A 388 7.85 -19.37 -10.75
C GLY A 388 8.61 -20.28 -9.75
N ASN A 389 8.24 -20.27 -8.46
CA ASN A 389 8.87 -21.14 -7.46
C ASN A 389 8.18 -22.51 -7.40
N ALA A 390 6.84 -22.53 -7.50
CA ALA A 390 6.05 -23.76 -7.54
C ALA A 390 6.41 -24.65 -8.74
N THR A 391 6.76 -24.05 -9.87
CA THR A 391 7.24 -24.78 -11.06
C THR A 391 8.59 -25.48 -10.83
N LEU A 392 9.38 -25.07 -9.82
CA LEU A 392 10.71 -25.61 -9.53
C LEU A 392 10.77 -26.42 -8.23
N SER A 393 9.82 -26.26 -7.31
CA SER A 393 9.73 -27.07 -6.08
C SER A 393 9.06 -28.44 -6.27
N ILE A 394 8.39 -28.68 -7.40
CA ILE A 394 7.88 -30.01 -7.77
C ILE A 394 8.84 -30.74 -8.73
N ARG A 395 10.14 -30.38 -8.65
CA ARG A 395 11.28 -31.05 -9.28
C ARG A 395 11.64 -32.34 -8.57
#